data_AF-A0A7C4B6Y8-F1
#
_entry.id   AF-A0A7C4B6Y8-F1
#
_cell.length_a   1.000
_cell.length_b   1.000
_cell.length_c   1.000
_cell.angle_alpha   90.00
_cell.angle_beta   90.00
_cell.angle_gamma   90.00
#
_symmetry.space_group_name_H-M   'P 1'
#
loop_
_entity.id
_entity.type
_entity.pdbx_description
1 polymer ?
#
loop_
_entity_poly.entity_id
_entity_poly.type
_entity_poly.pdbx_seq_one_letter_code
_entity_poly.pdbx_strand_id
1 'polypeptide(L)'
;MTGPGEGKVKIDSNISIQTIDKPIPISNAEVYIHVKGYLNARVTHLDIEHEILNIIIKPKTGQFLLITGFNGGLRIRFDKPISYHDKTLIGIEVKSSILNSILKPGE
;
A
#
# COMPACT_ATOMS: atom_id res chain seq x y z
N MET A 1 7.64 -5.40 -8.12
CA MET A 1 6.43 -6.25 -8.13
C MET A 1 6.89 -7.67 -8.34
N THR A 2 6.41 -8.61 -7.53
CA THR A 2 6.81 -10.03 -7.58
C THR A 2 5.66 -10.94 -7.98
N GLY A 3 4.44 -10.41 -8.12
CA GLY A 3 3.28 -11.14 -8.61
C GLY A 3 2.75 -12.18 -7.62
N PRO A 4 1.76 -13.00 -8.04
CA PRO A 4 1.25 -14.09 -7.22
C PRO A 4 2.27 -15.23 -7.09
N GLY A 5 2.19 -15.99 -6.01
CA GLY A 5 3.06 -17.14 -5.77
C GLY A 5 2.67 -17.88 -4.49
N GLU A 6 3.29 -19.03 -4.26
CA GLU A 6 3.05 -19.82 -3.04
C GLU A 6 3.35 -18.97 -1.79
N GLY A 7 2.43 -18.97 -0.82
CA GLY A 7 2.54 -18.16 0.39
C GLY A 7 2.21 -16.67 0.22
N LYS A 8 1.73 -16.23 -0.95
CA LYS A 8 1.09 -14.92 -1.12
C LYS A 8 -0.42 -15.08 -1.15
N VAL A 9 -1.09 -14.60 -0.10
CA VAL A 9 -2.55 -14.63 0.02
C VAL A 9 -3.11 -13.30 -0.48
N LYS A 10 -3.78 -13.32 -1.64
CA LYS A 10 -4.45 -12.12 -2.17
C LYS A 10 -5.60 -11.71 -1.26
N ILE A 11 -5.73 -10.43 -0.95
CA ILE A 11 -6.85 -9.90 -0.18
C ILE A 11 -7.73 -9.00 -1.04
N ASP A 12 -9.04 -9.07 -0.82
CA ASP A 12 -9.98 -8.14 -1.43
C ASP A 12 -9.71 -6.73 -0.88
N SER A 13 -9.41 -5.80 -1.79
CA SER A 13 -8.95 -4.47 -1.41
C SER A 13 -9.18 -3.45 -2.51
N ASN A 14 -9.37 -2.20 -2.09
CA ASN A 14 -9.44 -1.04 -2.97
C ASN A 14 -8.33 -0.07 -2.60
N ILE A 15 -7.53 0.33 -3.59
CA ILE A 15 -6.39 1.22 -3.38
C ILE A 15 -6.67 2.58 -3.99
N SER A 16 -6.25 3.64 -3.32
CA SER A 16 -6.26 5.00 -3.87
C SER A 16 -5.01 5.76 -3.50
N ILE A 17 -4.50 6.56 -4.45
CA ILE A 17 -3.49 7.57 -4.16
C ILE A 17 -4.19 8.79 -3.57
N GLN A 18 -3.75 9.21 -2.41
CA GLN A 18 -4.21 10.44 -1.78
C GLN A 18 -3.47 11.61 -2.42
N THR A 19 -4.22 12.65 -2.80
CA THR A 19 -3.67 13.92 -3.29
C THR A 19 -4.17 15.07 -2.44
N ILE A 20 -3.59 16.25 -2.61
CA ILE A 20 -4.09 17.48 -1.94
C ILE A 20 -5.52 17.85 -2.35
N ASP A 21 -5.96 17.45 -3.55
CA ASP A 21 -7.27 17.82 -4.09
C ASP A 21 -8.31 16.73 -3.84
N LYS A 22 -8.13 15.57 -4.47
CA LYS A 22 -9.06 14.44 -4.40
C LYS A 22 -8.32 13.11 -4.49
N PRO A 23 -8.78 12.06 -3.77
CA PRO A 23 -8.25 10.72 -3.94
C PRO A 23 -8.40 10.22 -5.38
N ILE A 24 -7.39 9.52 -5.87
CA ILE A 24 -7.38 8.89 -7.19
C ILE A 24 -7.42 7.37 -6.96
N PRO A 25 -8.56 6.70 -7.23
CA PRO A 25 -8.63 5.25 -7.20
C PRO A 25 -7.66 4.65 -8.23
N ILE A 26 -7.00 3.55 -7.84
CA ILE A 26 -6.11 2.81 -8.73
C ILE A 26 -6.81 1.50 -9.09
N SER A 27 -7.10 1.31 -10.38
CA SER A 27 -7.58 0.02 -10.88
C SER A 27 -6.43 -0.98 -10.98
N ASN A 28 -6.74 -2.28 -10.88
CA ASN A 28 -5.78 -3.38 -11.06
C ASN A 28 -4.59 -3.39 -10.09
N ALA A 29 -4.67 -2.64 -8.99
CA ALA A 29 -3.72 -2.80 -7.89
C ALA A 29 -4.04 -4.09 -7.13
N GLU A 30 -3.01 -4.87 -6.81
CA GLU A 30 -3.15 -6.12 -6.08
C GLU A 30 -2.53 -6.00 -4.71
N VAL A 31 -3.20 -6.54 -3.69
CA VAL A 31 -2.69 -6.55 -2.32
C VAL A 31 -2.57 -8.00 -1.85
N TYR A 32 -1.41 -8.33 -1.31
CA TYR A 32 -1.08 -9.67 -0.83
C TYR A 32 -0.58 -9.63 0.60
N ILE A 33 -1.03 -10.57 1.42
CA ILE A 33 -0.31 -10.96 2.63
C ILE A 33 0.76 -11.95 2.20
N HIS A 34 2.02 -11.55 2.25
CA HIS A 34 3.17 -12.42 1.99
C HIS A 34 3.58 -13.08 3.30
N VAL A 35 3.31 -14.38 3.41
CA VAL A 35 3.50 -15.16 4.63
C VAL A 35 4.99 -15.48 4.83
N LYS A 36 5.46 -15.30 6.07
CA LYS A 36 6.81 -15.69 6.51
C LYS A 36 7.16 -17.12 6.09
N GLY A 37 8.39 -17.33 5.62
CA GLY A 37 8.92 -18.64 5.24
C GLY A 37 8.69 -19.01 3.77
N TYR A 38 7.79 -18.30 3.08
CA TYR A 38 7.55 -18.50 1.65
C TYR A 38 8.27 -17.42 0.82
N LEU A 39 8.73 -17.78 -0.38
CA LEU A 39 9.40 -16.87 -1.33
C LEU A 39 10.46 -15.95 -0.68
N ASN A 40 11.26 -16.50 0.25
CA ASN A 40 12.31 -15.80 1.01
C ASN A 40 11.83 -14.72 2.00
N ALA A 41 10.53 -14.62 2.32
CA ALA A 41 10.02 -13.70 3.32
C ALA A 41 10.51 -14.07 4.74
N ARG A 42 11.28 -13.18 5.36
CA ARG A 42 11.80 -13.36 6.73
C ARG A 42 10.75 -13.05 7.81
N VAL A 43 9.78 -12.23 7.47
CA VAL A 43 8.63 -11.82 8.28
C VAL A 43 7.38 -11.84 7.41
N THR A 44 6.20 -11.88 8.02
CA THR A 44 4.95 -11.69 7.27
C THR A 44 4.80 -10.20 6.97
N HIS A 45 4.59 -9.84 5.70
CA HIS A 45 4.39 -8.46 5.28
C HIS A 45 3.19 -8.32 4.34
N LEU A 46 2.74 -7.07 4.18
CA LEU A 46 1.68 -6.70 3.24
C LEU A 46 2.33 -6.09 1.99
N ASP A 47 2.14 -6.73 0.85
CA ASP A 47 2.58 -6.22 -0.45
C ASP A 47 1.42 -5.49 -1.12
N ILE A 48 1.68 -4.28 -1.61
CA ILE A 48 0.77 -3.53 -2.48
C ILE A 48 1.48 -3.39 -3.82
N GLU A 49 0.93 -3.99 -4.86
CA GLU A 49 1.54 -4.09 -6.17
C GLU A 49 0.74 -3.32 -7.22
N HIS A 50 1.34 -2.25 -7.75
CA HIS A 50 0.85 -1.54 -8.94
C HIS A 50 2.00 -0.75 -9.57
N GLU A 51 1.99 -0.59 -10.90
CA GLU A 51 3.08 0.09 -11.63
C GLU A 51 3.32 1.53 -11.18
N ILE A 52 2.25 2.28 -10.87
CA ILE A 52 2.32 3.67 -10.40
C ILE A 52 3.11 3.82 -9.11
N LEU A 53 3.17 2.76 -8.27
CA LEU A 53 3.90 2.81 -7.00
C LEU A 53 5.41 2.86 -7.21
N ASN A 54 5.92 2.40 -8.36
CA ASN A 54 7.34 2.51 -8.71
C ASN A 54 7.78 3.97 -8.95
N ILE A 55 6.83 4.87 -9.22
CA ILE A 55 7.08 6.31 -9.35
C ILE A 55 7.22 6.94 -7.95
N ILE A 56 6.43 6.46 -7.00
CA ILE A 56 6.37 6.93 -5.62
C ILE A 56 7.58 6.45 -4.83
N ILE A 57 7.84 5.14 -4.87
CA ILE A 57 9.00 4.50 -4.26
C ILE A 57 9.79 3.83 -5.38
N LYS A 58 10.92 4.44 -5.75
CA LYS A 58 11.73 3.96 -6.88
C LYS A 58 12.22 2.52 -6.63
N PRO A 59 12.30 1.68 -7.66
CA PRO A 59 12.86 0.34 -7.53
C PRO A 59 14.25 0.36 -6.89
N LYS A 60 14.57 -0.68 -6.09
CA LYS A 60 15.83 -0.81 -5.33
C LYS A 60 16.04 0.27 -4.25
N THR A 61 15.01 1.04 -3.93
CA THR A 61 14.99 1.96 -2.77
C THR A 61 13.97 1.49 -1.74
N GLY A 62 14.05 2.04 -0.53
CA GLY A 62 13.08 1.79 0.54
C GLY A 62 12.89 3.06 1.37
N GLN A 63 11.74 3.17 2.02
CA GLN A 63 11.40 4.29 2.89
C GLN A 63 10.70 3.76 4.13
N PHE A 64 10.96 4.39 5.28
CA PHE A 64 10.22 4.16 6.51
C PHE A 64 9.15 5.23 6.62
N LEU A 65 7.90 4.86 6.31
CA LEU A 65 6.78 5.78 6.26
C LEU A 65 5.82 5.51 7.40
N LEU A 66 5.12 6.56 7.84
CA LEU A 66 4.09 6.43 8.86
C LEU A 66 2.83 5.78 8.27
N ILE A 67 2.44 4.67 8.87
CA ILE A 67 1.19 3.97 8.57
C ILE A 67 0.23 4.20 9.73
N THR A 68 -1.01 4.53 9.43
CA THR A 68 -2.08 4.69 10.43
C THR A 68 -3.33 3.94 10.03
N GLY A 69 -4.05 3.39 10.99
CA GLY A 69 -5.36 2.78 10.76
C GLY A 69 -6.45 3.85 10.57
N PHE A 70 -7.39 3.59 9.66
CA PHE A 70 -8.65 4.34 9.58
C PHE A 70 -9.82 3.36 9.40
N ASN A 71 -11.06 3.83 9.57
CA ASN A 71 -12.22 2.96 9.45
C ASN A 71 -12.33 2.35 8.03
N GLY A 72 -12.13 1.03 7.95
CA GLY A 72 -12.14 0.25 6.71
C GLY A 72 -10.78 0.05 6.05
N GLY A 73 -9.65 0.43 6.66
CA GLY A 73 -8.35 0.25 6.02
C GLY A 73 -7.12 0.89 6.70
N LEU A 74 -6.05 1.01 5.92
CA LEU A 74 -4.77 1.60 6.31
C LEU A 74 -4.41 2.76 5.41
N ARG A 75 -3.82 3.81 6.00
CA ARG A 75 -3.26 4.95 5.28
C ARG A 75 -1.75 4.99 5.47
N ILE A 76 -1.02 5.12 4.37
CA ILE A 76 0.42 5.33 4.33
C ILE A 76 0.65 6.80 3.97
N ARG A 77 1.33 7.57 4.82
CA ARG A 77 1.63 8.98 4.57
C ARG A 77 3.04 9.14 4.00
N PHE A 78 3.18 10.01 3.00
CA PHE A 78 4.51 10.38 2.51
C PHE A 78 5.10 11.48 3.38
N ASP A 79 6.40 11.38 3.69
CA ASP A 79 7.11 12.41 4.46
C ASP A 79 7.18 13.75 3.72
N LYS A 80 7.22 13.69 2.38
CA LYS A 80 7.22 14.84 1.49
C LYS A 80 6.18 14.62 0.39
N PRO A 81 5.43 15.67 0.01
CA PRO A 81 4.56 15.59 -1.15
C PRO A 81 5.36 15.27 -2.43
N ILE A 82 4.77 14.48 -3.31
CA ILE A 82 5.37 14.08 -4.59
C ILE A 82 4.58 14.74 -5.71
N SER A 83 5.25 15.53 -6.56
CA SER A 83 4.64 16.10 -7.76
C SER A 83 4.58 15.05 -8.87
N TYR A 84 3.40 14.83 -9.42
CA TYR A 84 3.17 13.91 -10.54
C TYR A 84 2.15 14.52 -11.51
N HIS A 85 2.60 14.89 -12.71
CA HIS A 85 1.84 15.74 -13.64
C HIS A 85 1.31 17.02 -12.96
N ASP A 86 -0.01 17.23 -12.98
CA ASP A 86 -0.73 18.34 -12.36
C ASP A 86 -1.20 18.02 -10.92
N LYS A 87 -0.75 16.89 -10.33
CA LYS A 87 -1.17 16.42 -9.01
C LYS A 87 -0.03 16.47 -8.00
N THR A 88 -0.41 16.70 -6.75
CA THR A 88 0.48 16.58 -5.59
C THR A 88 0.03 15.40 -4.74
N LEU A 89 0.80 14.33 -4.75
CA LEU A 89 0.52 13.08 -4.05
C LEU A 89 1.01 13.19 -2.60
N ILE A 90 0.20 12.75 -1.64
CA ILE A 90 0.48 12.88 -0.20
C ILE A 90 0.44 11.56 0.56
N GLY A 91 -0.05 10.49 -0.07
CA GLY A 91 -0.11 9.18 0.55
C GLY A 91 -0.86 8.15 -0.27
N ILE A 92 -1.09 7.00 0.35
CA ILE A 92 -1.81 5.86 -0.20
C ILE A 92 -2.85 5.41 0.84
N GLU A 93 -4.04 5.05 0.39
CA GLU A 93 -5.00 4.32 1.21
C GLU A 93 -5.26 2.95 0.63
N VAL A 94 -5.30 1.96 1.51
CA VAL A 94 -5.72 0.59 1.21
C VAL A 94 -6.95 0.29 2.04
N LYS A 95 -8.09 0.11 1.37
CA LYS A 95 -9.36 -0.26 2.00
C LYS A 95 -9.54 -1.76 1.92
N SER A 96 -9.69 -2.41 3.08
CA SER A 96 -10.03 -3.82 3.20
C SER A 96 -10.50 -4.09 4.62
N SER A 97 -11.56 -4.88 4.76
CA SER A 97 -12.19 -5.19 6.05
C SER A 97 -11.24 -5.88 7.03
N ILE A 98 -10.31 -6.70 6.53
CA ILE A 98 -9.37 -7.45 7.37
C ILE A 98 -8.28 -6.56 7.97
N LEU A 99 -7.94 -5.43 7.34
CA LEU A 99 -6.76 -4.65 7.73
C LEU A 99 -6.93 -3.94 9.09
N ASN A 100 -8.16 -3.63 9.50
CA ASN A 100 -8.39 -3.07 10.84
C ASN A 100 -8.31 -4.10 11.98
N SER A 101 -8.22 -5.40 11.66
CA SER A 101 -7.82 -6.40 12.65
C SER A 101 -6.32 -6.33 12.98
N ILE A 102 -5.54 -5.68 12.12
CA ILE A 102 -4.07 -5.55 12.22
C ILE A 102 -3.69 -4.21 12.84
N LEU A 103 -4.27 -3.11 12.34
CA LEU A 103 -4.04 -1.76 12.86
C LEU A 103 -5.38 -1.03 12.99
N LYS A 104 -5.75 -0.69 14.22
CA LYS A 104 -7.06 -0.10 14.52
C LYS A 104 -7.10 1.37 14.10
N PRO A 105 -8.29 1.92 13.86
CA PRO A 105 -8.44 3.35 13.60
C PRO A 105 -7.79 4.20 14.70
N GLY A 106 -6.89 5.11 14.30
CA GLY A 106 -6.19 6.01 15.21
C GLY A 106 -4.87 5.49 15.79
N GLU A 107 -4.52 4.22 15.54
CA GLU A 107 -3.16 3.69 15.75
C GLU A 107 -2.25 4.01 14.56
#